data_AF-A0A963RHX8-F1
#
_entry.id   AF-A0A963RHX8-F1
#
_cell.length_a   1.000
_cell.length_b   1.000
_cell.length_c   1.000
_cell.angle_alpha   90.00
_cell.angle_beta   90.00
_cell.angle_gamma   90.00
#
_symmetry.space_group_name_H-M   'P 1'
#
loop_
_entity.id
_entity.type
_entity.pdbx_description
1 polymer ?
#
loop_
_entity_poly.entity_id
_entity_poly.type
_entity_poly.pdbx_seq_one_letter_code
_entity_poly.pdbx_strand_id
1 'polypeptide(L)'
;MKAEDQALFNRDALLQQARERTGLSDFGDEWFIEPMDQYIGAANREARLTPAGFAGQTEVIVKGLASRLRMVADIARHPEILDEQVEVAGIILGLPRTGSTIFHRLLASAPGMTAIRWYEAQNFAPFPGETPGDPQERRAYARAMIDGWLQMAPELASIHP
;
A
#
# COMPACT_ATOMS: atom_id res chain seq x y z
N MET A 1 -35.58 -7.24 -13.55
CA MET A 1 -34.39 -6.61 -12.96
C MET A 1 -33.24 -6.92 -13.92
N LYS A 2 -32.82 -5.94 -14.73
CA LYS A 2 -31.77 -6.15 -15.76
C LYS A 2 -30.45 -6.43 -15.02
N ALA A 3 -29.67 -7.40 -15.50
CA ALA A 3 -28.31 -7.61 -15.03
C ALA A 3 -27.55 -6.30 -15.24
N GLU A 4 -27.21 -5.62 -14.15
CA GLU A 4 -26.26 -4.51 -14.20
C GLU A 4 -24.91 -5.09 -14.63
N ASP A 5 -24.28 -4.51 -15.65
CA ASP A 5 -22.94 -4.87 -16.09
C ASP A 5 -22.00 -4.68 -14.90
N GLN A 6 -21.67 -5.77 -14.21
CA GLN A 6 -20.83 -5.72 -13.03
C GLN A 6 -19.41 -5.39 -13.49
N ALA A 7 -18.84 -4.28 -13.03
CA ALA A 7 -17.43 -3.97 -13.27
C ALA A 7 -16.56 -5.09 -12.67
N LEU A 8 -15.68 -5.67 -13.50
CA LEU A 8 -14.79 -6.75 -13.12
C LEU A 8 -13.35 -6.26 -13.12
N PHE A 9 -12.57 -6.73 -12.14
CA PHE A 9 -11.13 -6.51 -12.13
C PHE A 9 -10.52 -7.29 -13.30
N ASN A 10 -9.68 -6.61 -14.07
CA ASN A 10 -8.89 -7.18 -15.14
C ASN A 10 -7.41 -6.87 -14.87
N ARG A 11 -6.58 -7.93 -14.83
CA ARG A 11 -5.14 -7.81 -14.54
C ARG A 11 -4.46 -6.78 -15.44
N ASP A 12 -4.64 -6.89 -16.75
CA ASP A 12 -3.89 -6.11 -17.72
C ASP A 12 -4.28 -4.63 -17.62
N ALA A 13 -5.57 -4.35 -17.38
CA ALA A 13 -6.04 -3.00 -17.10
C ALA A 13 -5.44 -2.42 -15.81
N LEU A 14 -5.33 -3.22 -14.74
CA LEU A 14 -4.73 -2.78 -13.47
C LEU A 14 -3.22 -2.50 -13.61
N LEU A 15 -2.49 -3.39 -14.30
CA LEU A 15 -1.08 -3.19 -14.63
C LEU A 15 -0.89 -1.94 -15.48
N GLN A 16 -1.72 -1.76 -16.51
CA GLN A 16 -1.64 -0.60 -17.41
C GLN A 16 -1.89 0.72 -16.67
N GLN A 17 -2.91 0.78 -15.80
CA GLN A 17 -3.16 1.97 -14.98
C GLN A 17 -1.98 2.31 -14.06
N ALA A 18 -1.30 1.31 -13.50
CA ALA A 18 -0.11 1.54 -12.68
C ALA A 18 1.07 2.09 -13.52
N ARG A 19 1.24 1.60 -14.75
CA ARG A 19 2.23 2.12 -15.70
C ARG A 19 1.94 3.56 -16.07
N GLU A 20 0.70 3.88 -16.42
CA GLU A 20 0.27 5.25 -16.77
C GLU A 20 0.47 6.22 -15.60
N ARG A 21 0.16 5.78 -14.37
CA ARG A 21 0.33 6.60 -13.16
C ARG A 21 1.78 6.94 -12.86
N THR A 22 2.71 6.06 -13.21
CA THR A 22 4.13 6.19 -12.81
C THR A 22 5.06 6.57 -13.97
N GLY A 23 4.65 6.34 -15.21
CA GLY A 23 5.54 6.39 -16.38
C GLY A 23 6.56 5.25 -16.43
N LEU A 24 6.43 4.23 -15.58
CA LEU A 24 7.35 3.10 -15.47
C LEU A 24 6.69 1.81 -15.98
N SER A 25 7.48 0.85 -16.44
CA SER A 25 6.96 -0.41 -17.01
C SER A 25 7.57 -1.68 -16.41
N ASP A 26 8.70 -1.56 -15.72
CA ASP A 26 9.44 -2.69 -15.15
C ASP A 26 8.97 -3.00 -13.72
N PHE A 27 8.31 -4.14 -13.56
CA PHE A 27 7.85 -4.65 -12.28
C PHE A 27 8.89 -5.53 -11.58
N GLY A 28 10.08 -5.71 -12.15
CA GLY A 28 11.10 -6.64 -11.65
C GLY A 28 10.63 -8.09 -11.80
N ASP A 29 10.87 -8.90 -10.77
CA ASP A 29 10.30 -10.24 -10.73
C ASP A 29 8.75 -10.20 -10.76
N GLU A 30 8.13 -11.24 -11.31
CA GLU A 30 6.68 -11.28 -11.52
C GLU A 30 5.97 -12.26 -10.57
N TRP A 31 6.58 -12.61 -9.42
CA TRP A 31 6.00 -13.60 -8.49
C TRP A 31 4.60 -13.20 -8.01
N PHE A 32 4.31 -11.89 -7.97
CA PHE A 32 3.03 -11.35 -7.48
C PHE A 32 1.88 -11.54 -8.47
N ILE A 33 2.15 -11.89 -9.74
CA ILE A 33 1.11 -12.04 -10.77
C ILE A 33 0.16 -13.19 -10.42
N GLU A 34 0.69 -14.35 -10.01
CA GLU A 34 -0.13 -15.50 -9.63
C GLU A 34 -1.07 -15.21 -8.44
N PRO A 35 -0.60 -14.75 -7.26
CA PRO A 35 -1.49 -14.43 -6.16
C PRO A 35 -2.46 -13.28 -6.49
N MET A 36 -2.05 -12.34 -7.35
CA MET A 36 -2.95 -11.29 -7.85
C MET A 36 -4.08 -11.86 -8.72
N ASP A 37 -3.79 -12.81 -9.61
CA ASP A 37 -4.81 -13.48 -10.43
C ASP A 37 -5.82 -14.24 -9.55
N GLN A 38 -5.33 -14.92 -8.51
CA GLN A 38 -6.20 -15.59 -7.54
C GLN A 38 -7.09 -14.59 -6.79
N TYR A 39 -6.50 -13.48 -6.34
CA TYR A 39 -7.23 -12.40 -5.69
C TYR A 39 -8.30 -11.80 -6.61
N ILE A 40 -7.96 -11.48 -7.86
CA ILE A 40 -8.88 -10.96 -8.88
C ILE A 40 -10.02 -11.94 -9.11
N GLY A 41 -9.71 -13.23 -9.26
CA GLY A 41 -10.70 -14.28 -9.44
C GLY A 41 -11.69 -14.37 -8.28
N ALA A 42 -11.20 -14.36 -7.04
CA ALA A 42 -12.04 -14.37 -5.84
C ALA A 42 -12.87 -13.09 -5.72
N ALA A 43 -12.24 -11.91 -5.90
CA ALA A 43 -12.92 -10.63 -5.80
C ALA A 43 -14.08 -10.51 -6.80
N ASN A 44 -13.85 -10.91 -8.05
CA ASN A 44 -14.88 -10.89 -9.10
C ASN A 44 -16.06 -11.83 -8.81
N ARG A 45 -15.81 -13.00 -8.19
CA ARG A 45 -16.87 -13.98 -7.92
C ARG A 45 -17.62 -13.73 -6.61
N GLU A 46 -16.93 -13.24 -5.58
CA GLU A 46 -17.39 -13.39 -4.19
C GLU A 46 -17.55 -12.04 -3.46
N ALA A 47 -16.84 -10.98 -3.87
CA ALA A 47 -16.76 -9.76 -3.07
C ALA A 47 -18.04 -8.91 -3.08
N ARG A 48 -18.91 -9.04 -4.10
CA ARG A 48 -20.19 -8.30 -4.23
C ARG A 48 -20.03 -6.79 -3.96
N LEU A 49 -19.00 -6.20 -4.58
CA LEU A 49 -18.66 -4.79 -4.37
C LEU A 49 -19.73 -3.87 -4.97
N THR A 50 -20.02 -2.78 -4.26
CA THR A 50 -20.72 -1.62 -4.85
C THR A 50 -19.80 -0.93 -5.86
N PRO A 51 -20.31 -0.04 -6.73
CA PRO A 51 -19.45 0.74 -7.62
C PRO A 51 -18.35 1.52 -6.89
N ALA A 52 -18.68 2.10 -5.73
CA ALA A 52 -17.70 2.78 -4.87
C ALA A 52 -16.67 1.81 -4.29
N GLY A 53 -17.11 0.61 -3.85
CA GLY A 53 -16.21 -0.44 -3.38
C GLY A 53 -15.25 -0.95 -4.46
N PHE A 54 -15.75 -1.10 -5.69
CA PHE A 54 -14.94 -1.48 -6.85
C PHE A 54 -13.86 -0.42 -7.15
N ALA A 55 -14.24 0.87 -7.15
CA ALA A 55 -13.30 1.97 -7.35
C ALA A 55 -12.24 2.02 -6.23
N GLY A 56 -12.65 1.93 -4.96
CA GLY A 56 -11.72 1.94 -3.83
C GLY A 56 -10.74 0.76 -3.87
N GLN A 57 -11.23 -0.44 -4.22
CA GLN A 57 -10.38 -1.61 -4.32
C GLN A 57 -9.45 -1.59 -5.55
N THR A 58 -9.91 -1.03 -6.67
CA THR A 58 -9.06 -0.73 -7.84
C THR A 58 -7.90 0.16 -7.41
N GLU A 59 -8.18 1.25 -6.67
CA GLU A 59 -7.15 2.17 -6.19
C GLU A 59 -6.13 1.48 -5.27
N VAL A 60 -6.57 0.60 -4.36
CA VAL A 60 -5.66 -0.17 -3.50
C VAL A 60 -4.70 -1.01 -4.33
N ILE A 61 -5.19 -1.73 -5.35
CA ILE A 61 -4.36 -2.59 -6.20
C ILE A 61 -3.39 -1.74 -7.02
N VAL A 62 -3.89 -0.71 -7.72
CA VAL A 62 -3.08 0.15 -8.59
C VAL A 62 -2.01 0.90 -7.78
N LYS A 63 -2.33 1.37 -6.57
CA LYS A 63 -1.33 1.99 -5.67
C LYS A 63 -0.21 1.02 -5.28
N GLY A 64 -0.55 -0.24 -4.98
CA GLY A 64 0.44 -1.28 -4.68
C GLY A 64 1.36 -1.54 -5.88
N LEU A 65 0.78 -1.72 -7.06
CA LEU A 65 1.51 -1.89 -8.32
C LEU A 65 2.41 -0.68 -8.66
N ALA A 66 1.89 0.54 -8.50
CA ALA A 66 2.64 1.78 -8.71
C ALA A 66 3.79 1.94 -7.71
N SER A 67 3.62 1.47 -6.46
CA SER A 67 4.68 1.48 -5.47
C SER A 67 5.77 0.45 -5.81
N ARG A 68 5.38 -0.73 -6.33
CA ARG A 68 6.33 -1.73 -6.83
C ARG A 68 7.16 -1.21 -8.00
N LEU A 69 6.53 -0.61 -9.02
CA LEU A 69 7.23 0.02 -10.15
C LEU A 69 8.28 1.02 -9.69
N ARG A 70 7.90 1.90 -8.74
CA ARG A 70 8.82 2.88 -8.17
C ARG A 70 9.96 2.24 -7.39
N MET A 71 9.68 1.21 -6.58
CA MET A 71 10.72 0.48 -5.83
C MET A 71 11.74 -0.16 -6.76
N VAL A 72 11.29 -0.82 -7.83
CA VAL A 72 12.19 -1.45 -8.82
C VAL A 72 13.06 -0.38 -9.49
N ALA A 73 12.46 0.74 -9.91
CA ALA A 73 13.21 1.84 -10.51
C ALA A 73 14.19 2.50 -9.52
N ASP A 74 13.84 2.59 -8.23
CA ASP A 74 14.67 3.18 -7.20
C ASP A 74 15.87 2.28 -6.87
N ILE A 75 15.66 0.97 -6.71
CA ILE A 75 16.73 -0.02 -6.55
C ILE A 75 17.66 -0.03 -7.76
N ALA A 76 17.13 0.09 -8.98
CA ALA A 76 17.95 0.16 -10.18
C ALA A 76 18.82 1.43 -10.23
N ARG A 77 18.34 2.54 -9.66
CA ARG A 77 19.10 3.80 -9.54
C ARG A 77 20.09 3.80 -8.38
N HIS A 78 19.74 3.10 -7.30
CA HIS A 78 20.44 3.04 -6.03
C HIS A 78 20.69 1.57 -5.63
N PRO A 79 21.57 0.86 -6.35
CA PRO A 79 21.82 -0.57 -6.09
C PRO A 79 22.36 -0.83 -4.68
N GLU A 80 22.98 0.17 -4.03
CA GLU A 80 23.44 0.12 -2.64
C GLU A 80 22.32 -0.20 -1.63
N ILE A 81 21.04 0.02 -1.99
CA ILE A 81 19.89 -0.39 -1.17
C ILE A 81 19.93 -1.90 -0.88
N LEU A 82 20.43 -2.70 -1.81
CA LEU A 82 20.51 -4.15 -1.66
C LEU A 82 21.64 -4.61 -0.73
N ASP A 83 22.58 -3.73 -0.42
CA ASP A 83 23.69 -4.00 0.50
C ASP A 83 23.34 -3.66 1.97
N GLU A 84 22.22 -2.96 2.18
CA GLU A 84 21.75 -2.56 3.52
C GLU A 84 21.39 -3.77 4.38
N GLN A 85 21.95 -3.81 5.60
CA GLN A 85 21.64 -4.85 6.58
C GLN A 85 20.50 -4.41 7.50
N VAL A 86 19.34 -5.04 7.33
CA VAL A 86 18.17 -4.78 8.19
C VAL A 86 18.26 -5.65 9.45
N GLU A 87 18.75 -5.08 10.54
CA GLU A 87 18.75 -5.72 11.85
C GLU A 87 17.33 -5.73 12.46
N VAL A 88 16.63 -6.86 12.31
CA VAL A 88 15.27 -7.01 12.85
C VAL A 88 15.34 -7.26 14.36
N ALA A 89 15.06 -6.22 15.14
CA ALA A 89 15.02 -6.30 16.61
C ALA A 89 13.88 -7.19 17.15
N GLY A 90 12.77 -7.31 16.41
CA GLY A 90 11.66 -8.17 16.79
C GLY A 90 10.47 -8.07 15.85
N ILE A 91 9.65 -9.13 15.82
CA ILE A 91 8.40 -9.20 15.05
C ILE A 91 7.25 -9.41 16.03
N ILE A 92 6.25 -8.54 15.97
CA ILE A 92 5.05 -8.64 16.81
C ILE A 92 4.01 -9.48 16.08
N LEU A 93 3.66 -10.63 16.65
CA LEU A 93 2.62 -11.53 16.13
C LEU A 93 1.54 -11.69 17.19
N GLY A 94 0.28 -11.71 16.76
CA GLY A 94 -0.86 -11.91 17.65
C GLY A 94 -2.19 -11.70 16.96
N LEU A 95 -3.26 -12.17 17.59
CA LEU A 95 -4.62 -11.91 17.13
C LEU A 95 -4.94 -10.41 17.20
N PRO A 96 -5.88 -9.91 16.38
CA PRO A 96 -6.43 -8.58 16.57
C PRO A 96 -6.91 -8.39 18.02
N ARG A 97 -6.77 -7.17 18.54
CA ARG A 97 -7.28 -6.74 19.87
C ARG A 97 -6.55 -7.33 21.09
N THR A 98 -5.30 -7.74 20.97
CA THR A 98 -4.45 -8.22 22.09
C THR A 98 -3.50 -7.16 22.68
N GLY A 99 -3.71 -5.88 22.36
CA GLY A 99 -2.82 -4.79 22.80
C GLY A 99 -1.56 -4.61 21.95
N SER A 100 -1.45 -5.31 20.81
CA SER A 100 -0.30 -5.23 19.89
C SER A 100 0.00 -3.80 19.41
N THR A 101 -1.01 -2.95 19.25
CA THR A 101 -0.82 -1.53 18.88
C THR A 101 -0.06 -0.74 19.95
N ILE A 102 -0.41 -0.90 21.23
CA ILE A 102 0.28 -0.21 22.33
C ILE A 102 1.71 -0.74 22.43
N PHE A 103 1.89 -2.05 22.34
CA PHE A 103 3.20 -2.67 22.39
C PHE A 103 4.10 -2.22 21.23
N HIS A 104 3.57 -2.18 20.01
CA HIS A 104 4.28 -1.65 18.84
C HIS A 104 4.70 -0.19 19.03
N ARG A 105 3.81 0.67 19.54
CA ARG A 105 4.11 2.08 19.81
C ARG A 105 5.19 2.25 20.88
N LEU A 106 5.17 1.43 21.93
CA LEU A 106 6.20 1.44 22.97
C LEU A 106 7.57 1.08 22.39
N LEU A 107 7.68 -0.03 21.65
CA LEU A 107 8.94 -0.43 21.03
C LEU A 107 9.45 0.61 20.02
N ALA A 108 8.55 1.16 19.19
CA ALA A 108 8.88 2.17 18.20
C ALA A 108 9.29 3.54 18.79
N SER A 109 9.15 3.72 20.10
CA SER A 109 9.56 4.92 20.85
C SER A 109 10.91 4.76 21.56
N ALA A 110 11.42 3.52 21.66
CA ALA A 110 12.68 3.25 22.33
C ALA A 110 13.87 3.78 21.51
N PRO A 111 14.89 4.39 22.14
CA PRO A 111 16.10 4.80 21.44
C PRO A 111 16.77 3.63 20.72
N GLY A 112 17.21 3.85 19.48
CA GLY A 112 17.84 2.83 18.65
C GLY A 112 16.86 1.86 17.97
N MET A 113 15.55 1.99 18.20
CA MET A 113 14.53 1.22 17.50
C MET A 113 13.90 2.05 16.38
N THR A 114 13.65 1.40 15.24
CA THR A 114 12.82 1.94 14.16
C THR A 114 11.59 1.06 13.94
N ALA A 115 10.55 1.63 13.37
CA ALA A 115 9.34 0.91 13.01
C ALA A 115 8.71 1.55 11.78
N ILE A 116 8.01 0.72 10.99
CA ILE A 116 7.31 1.17 9.79
C ILE A 116 6.31 2.25 10.18
N ARG A 117 6.48 3.45 9.63
CA ARG A 117 5.54 4.56 9.78
C ARG A 117 4.37 4.37 8.84
N TRP A 118 3.21 4.88 9.23
CA TRP A 118 1.99 4.73 8.44
C TRP A 118 2.17 5.19 6.98
N TYR A 119 2.82 6.34 6.76
CA TYR A 119 3.06 6.84 5.39
C TYR A 119 3.94 5.91 4.55
N GLU A 120 4.85 5.16 5.18
CA GLU A 120 5.72 4.17 4.51
C GLU A 120 4.93 2.93 4.12
N ALA A 121 4.00 2.50 4.97
CA ALA A 121 3.07 1.41 4.64
C ALA A 121 2.11 1.78 3.49
N GLN A 122 1.85 3.07 3.27
CA GLN A 122 1.02 3.54 2.17
C GLN A 122 1.79 3.69 0.86
N ASN A 123 3.06 4.09 0.94
CA ASN A 123 4.01 4.21 -0.17
C ASN A 123 5.41 3.86 0.34
N PHE A 124 5.85 2.63 0.09
CA PHE A 124 7.16 2.17 0.56
C PHE A 124 8.31 2.76 -0.26
N ALA A 125 8.11 2.94 -1.57
CA ALA A 125 9.05 3.66 -2.42
C ALA A 125 8.81 5.18 -2.34
N PRO A 126 9.88 6.01 -2.37
CA PRO A 126 9.77 7.46 -2.49
C PRO A 126 8.93 7.89 -3.71
N PHE A 127 8.34 9.10 -3.67
CA PHE A 127 7.79 9.70 -4.88
C PHE A 127 8.91 10.26 -5.78
N PRO A 128 8.68 10.41 -7.10
CA PRO A 128 9.66 11.01 -8.00
C PRO A 128 10.12 12.40 -7.50
N GLY A 129 11.42 12.58 -7.33
CA GLY A 129 12.01 13.84 -6.85
C GLY A 129 11.96 14.06 -5.35
N GLU A 130 11.48 13.10 -4.56
CA GLU A 130 11.53 13.16 -3.10
C GLU A 130 12.99 13.04 -2.61
N THR A 131 13.41 13.94 -1.72
CA THR A 131 14.76 13.93 -1.14
C THR A 131 14.87 12.80 -0.10
N PRO A 132 15.90 11.94 -0.16
CA PRO A 132 16.14 10.93 0.86
C PRO A 132 16.18 11.54 2.28
N GLY A 133 15.44 10.93 3.20
CA GLY A 133 15.32 11.43 4.58
C GLY A 133 14.30 12.56 4.78
N ASP A 134 13.69 13.11 3.73
CA ASP A 134 12.68 14.17 3.82
C ASP A 134 11.33 13.78 3.14
N PRO A 135 10.52 12.92 3.79
CA PRO A 135 9.34 12.31 3.16
C PRO A 135 8.10 13.21 3.22
N GLN A 136 8.21 14.50 2.88
CA GLN A 136 7.10 15.47 2.95
C GLN A 136 5.90 15.01 2.11
N GLU A 137 6.15 14.65 0.86
CA GLU A 137 5.10 14.29 -0.10
C GLU A 137 4.36 13.02 0.33
N ARG A 138 5.08 11.97 0.76
CA ARG A 138 4.44 10.75 1.28
C ARG A 138 3.67 11.00 2.57
N ARG A 139 4.16 11.86 3.47
CA ARG A 139 3.42 12.26 4.68
C ARG A 139 2.15 13.04 4.34
N ALA A 140 2.23 13.97 3.39
CA ALA A 140 1.09 14.74 2.92
C ALA A 140 0.03 13.82 2.27
N TYR A 141 0.45 12.89 1.42
CA TYR A 141 -0.43 11.88 0.83
C TYR A 141 -1.12 11.01 1.89
N ALA A 142 -0.36 10.52 2.88
CA ALA A 142 -0.91 9.74 3.98
C ALA A 142 -1.90 10.53 4.85
N ARG A 143 -1.62 11.82 5.08
CA ARG A 143 -2.53 12.73 5.79
C ARG A 143 -3.83 12.92 5.02
N ALA A 144 -3.76 13.20 3.71
CA ALA A 144 -4.93 13.39 2.88
C ALA A 144 -5.86 12.15 2.85
N MET A 145 -5.29 10.94 2.89
CA MET A 145 -6.09 9.72 3.02
C MET A 145 -6.81 9.62 4.36
N ILE A 146 -6.13 9.93 5.47
CA ILE A 146 -6.75 9.94 6.81
C ILE A 146 -7.88 10.96 6.84
N ASP A 147 -7.63 12.18 6.33
CA ASP A 147 -8.61 13.25 6.31
C ASP A 147 -9.84 12.86 5.48
N GLY A 148 -9.65 12.23 4.32
CA GLY A 148 -10.73 11.71 3.49
C GLY A 148 -11.55 10.61 4.18
N TRP A 149 -10.91 9.69 4.91
CA TRP A 149 -11.61 8.68 5.71
C TRP A 149 -12.42 9.29 6.84
N LEU A 150 -11.85 10.25 7.56
CA LEU A 150 -12.54 10.94 8.65
C LEU A 150 -13.71 11.81 8.16
N GLN A 151 -13.66 12.32 6.93
CA GLN A 151 -14.79 13.02 6.32
C GLN A 151 -15.94 12.07 5.99
N MET A 152 -15.64 10.86 5.50
CA MET A 152 -16.67 9.86 5.15
C MET A 152 -17.24 9.13 6.37
N ALA A 153 -16.40 8.87 7.37
CA ALA A 153 -16.72 8.07 8.55
C ALA A 153 -16.00 8.65 9.79
N PRO A 154 -16.51 9.73 10.39
CA PRO A 154 -15.89 10.41 11.52
C PRO A 154 -15.60 9.50 12.72
N GLU A 155 -16.40 8.46 12.93
CA GLU A 155 -16.25 7.48 13.99
C GLU A 155 -14.93 6.68 13.91
N LEU A 156 -14.29 6.61 12.74
CA LEU A 156 -13.00 5.93 12.55
C LEU A 156 -11.90 6.52 13.44
N ALA A 157 -11.98 7.81 13.79
CA ALA A 157 -11.03 8.45 14.72
C ALA A 157 -10.96 7.75 16.08
N SER A 158 -12.05 7.13 16.52
CA SER A 158 -12.11 6.42 17.81
C SER A 158 -11.48 5.02 17.76
N ILE A 159 -11.32 4.43 16.57
CA ILE A 159 -10.87 3.05 16.37
C ILE A 159 -9.42 3.00 15.85
N HIS A 160 -9.04 3.97 15.02
CA HIS A 160 -7.74 4.07 14.36
C HIS A 160 -7.15 5.49 14.47
N PRO A 161 -6.64 5.89 15.66
CA PRO A 161 -5.97 7.17 15.88
C PRO A 161 -4.54 7.20 15.31
#